data_AF-A0A497QIS6-F1
#
_entry.id   AF-A0A497QIS6-F1
#
_cell.length_a   1.000
_cell.length_b   1.000
_cell.length_c   1.000
_cell.angle_alpha   90.00
_cell.angle_beta   90.00
_cell.angle_gamma   90.00
#
_symmetry.space_group_name_H-M   'P 1'
#
loop_
_entity.id
_entity.type
_entity.pdbx_description
1 polymer ?
#
loop_
_entity_poly.entity_id
_entity_poly.type
_entity_poly.pdbx_seq_one_letter_code
_entity_poly.pdbx_strand_id
1 'polypeptide(L)'
;MGRRQTMMEKYKLQMKAYRKKRMKADNTPFLPHDGKVYVMDSLNPDKKILTEVVKTRTKNHREVIENLACPVCGSPMDWDAKWEAFVCTKHGKKAIYEVVQKK
;
A
#
# COMPACT_ATOMS: atom_id res chain seq x y z
N MET A 1 14.33 30.33 -17.14
CA MET A 1 12.96 30.85 -16.94
C MET A 1 11.95 29.82 -17.47
N GLY A 2 11.07 29.30 -16.63
CA GLY A 2 10.09 28.28 -17.02
C GLY A 2 8.96 28.88 -17.88
N ARG A 3 8.70 28.28 -19.06
CA ARG A 3 7.61 28.67 -19.96
C ARG A 3 6.26 28.59 -19.21
N ARG A 4 5.46 29.66 -19.24
CA ARG A 4 4.12 29.69 -18.62
C ARG A 4 3.22 28.69 -19.35
N GLN A 5 2.69 27.72 -18.60
CA GLN A 5 1.76 26.72 -19.13
C GLN A 5 0.40 27.36 -19.41
N THR A 6 -0.15 27.05 -20.58
CA THR A 6 -1.50 27.42 -21.01
C THR A 6 -2.57 26.64 -20.21
N MET A 7 -3.80 27.15 -20.17
CA MET A 7 -4.91 26.48 -19.48
C MET A 7 -5.16 25.05 -19.99
N MET A 8 -4.94 24.81 -21.28
CA MET A 8 -5.11 23.49 -21.89
C MET A 8 -4.01 22.50 -21.50
N GLU A 9 -2.78 22.97 -21.29
CA GLU A 9 -1.68 22.13 -20.77
C GLU A 9 -1.93 21.72 -19.31
N LYS A 10 -2.44 22.65 -18.48
CA LYS A 10 -2.86 22.33 -17.10
C LYS A 10 -3.96 21.28 -17.07
N TYR A 11 -4.95 21.40 -17.96
CA TYR A 11 -6.03 20.42 -18.09
C TYR A 11 -5.51 19.04 -18.53
N LYS A 12 -4.62 18.97 -19.52
CA LYS A 12 -3.99 17.70 -19.96
C LYS A 12 -3.18 17.04 -18.84
N LEU A 13 -2.45 17.82 -18.05
CA LEU A 13 -1.73 17.33 -16.88
C LEU A 13 -2.67 16.78 -15.81
N GLN A 14 -3.77 17.48 -15.54
CA GLN A 14 -4.80 17.04 -14.60
C GLN A 14 -5.46 15.73 -15.07
N MET A 15 -5.79 15.63 -16.36
CA MET A 15 -6.38 14.41 -16.94
C MET A 15 -5.38 13.23 -16.96
N LYS A 16 -4.09 13.50 -17.19
CA LYS A 16 -3.04 12.48 -17.08
C LYS A 16 -2.89 11.99 -15.63
N ALA A 17 -2.93 12.88 -14.65
CA ALA A 17 -2.91 12.52 -13.24
C ALA A 17 -4.16 11.72 -12.83
N TYR A 18 -5.35 12.11 -13.31
CA TYR A 18 -6.61 11.41 -13.09
C TYR A 18 -6.59 9.99 -13.69
N ARG A 19 -6.13 9.85 -14.94
CA ARG A 19 -5.95 8.53 -15.58
C ARG A 19 -4.94 7.67 -14.83
N LYS A 20 -3.81 8.23 -14.42
CA LYS A 20 -2.81 7.52 -13.59
C LYS A 20 -3.39 7.07 -12.25
N LYS A 21 -4.22 7.89 -11.60
CA LYS A 21 -4.94 7.53 -10.37
C LYS A 21 -5.97 6.43 -10.59
N ARG A 22 -6.68 6.41 -11.74
CA ARG A 22 -7.63 5.34 -12.09
C ARG A 22 -6.96 4.04 -12.54
N MET A 23 -5.75 4.14 -13.09
CA MET A 23 -4.95 2.99 -13.53
C MET A 23 -4.07 2.43 -12.42
N LYS A 24 -3.94 3.10 -11.26
CA LYS A 24 -3.38 2.48 -10.07
C LYS A 24 -4.26 1.29 -9.75
N ALA A 25 -3.67 0.10 -9.81
CA ALA A 25 -4.29 -1.09 -9.26
C ALA A 25 -4.66 -0.78 -7.81
N ASP A 26 -5.88 -1.14 -7.44
CA ASP A 26 -6.38 -0.98 -6.08
C ASP A 26 -5.46 -1.84 -5.17
N ASN A 27 -4.48 -1.20 -4.50
CA ASN A 27 -3.67 -1.82 -3.45
C ASN A 27 -4.50 -2.06 -2.18
N THR A 28 -5.84 -2.05 -2.29
CA THR A 28 -6.72 -2.39 -1.19
C THR A 28 -6.30 -3.78 -0.71
N PRO A 29 -6.00 -3.94 0.58
CA PRO A 29 -5.46 -5.17 1.10
C PRO A 29 -6.61 -6.17 1.25
N PHE A 30 -7.10 -6.64 0.12
CA PHE A 30 -8.06 -7.73 0.06
C PHE A 30 -7.35 -8.97 0.56
N LEU A 31 -7.91 -9.57 1.61
CA LEU A 31 -7.35 -10.77 2.20
C LEU A 31 -7.37 -11.88 1.16
N PRO A 32 -6.22 -12.50 0.80
CA PRO A 32 -6.26 -13.81 0.18
C PRO A 32 -6.84 -14.81 1.18
N HIS A 33 -7.64 -15.77 0.70
CA HIS A 33 -8.35 -16.76 1.52
C HIS A 33 -7.48 -17.56 2.53
N ASP A 34 -6.15 -17.52 2.37
CA ASP A 34 -5.18 -18.32 3.12
C ASP A 34 -4.60 -17.60 4.38
N GLY A 35 -5.02 -16.36 4.66
CA GLY A 35 -4.60 -15.60 5.86
C GLY A 35 -3.12 -15.18 5.90
N LYS A 36 -2.32 -15.58 4.91
CA LYS A 36 -0.91 -15.24 4.75
C LYS A 36 -0.71 -14.30 3.56
N VAL A 37 0.07 -13.25 3.78
CA VAL A 37 0.24 -12.17 2.80
C VAL A 37 1.73 -11.94 2.57
N TYR A 38 2.11 -11.71 1.32
CA TYR A 38 3.47 -11.29 1.01
C TYR A 38 3.54 -9.77 1.07
N VAL A 39 4.50 -9.27 1.82
CA VAL A 39 4.81 -7.84 1.89
C VAL A 39 6.22 -7.57 1.38
N MET A 40 6.43 -6.38 0.85
CA MET A 40 7.72 -5.90 0.39
C MET A 40 8.01 -4.57 1.08
N ASP A 41 9.25 -4.37 1.54
CA ASP A 41 9.67 -3.10 2.10
C ASP A 41 9.81 -2.07 0.97
N SER A 42 9.07 -0.97 1.04
CA SER A 42 9.12 0.10 0.04
C SER A 42 10.49 0.78 -0.03
N LEU A 43 11.29 0.72 1.04
CA LEU A 43 12.64 1.30 1.07
C LEU A 43 13.69 0.34 0.49
N ASN A 44 13.47 -0.98 0.58
CA ASN A 44 14.38 -2.01 0.08
C ASN A 44 13.58 -3.16 -0.55
N PRO A 45 13.21 -3.06 -1.84
CA PRO A 45 12.32 -4.02 -2.51
C PRO A 45 13.00 -5.35 -2.90
N ASP A 46 14.12 -5.71 -2.27
CA ASP A 46 14.93 -6.87 -2.67
C ASP A 46 14.26 -8.21 -2.37
N LYS A 47 13.39 -8.28 -1.35
CA LYS A 47 12.80 -9.53 -0.88
C LYS A 47 11.33 -9.39 -0.56
N LYS A 48 10.55 -10.38 -1.01
CA LYS A 48 9.18 -10.59 -0.55
C LYS A 48 9.22 -11.33 0.78
N ILE A 49 8.58 -10.77 1.79
CA ILE A 49 8.54 -11.31 3.15
C ILE A 49 7.13 -11.83 3.40
N LEU A 50 7.00 -13.05 3.89
CA LEU A 50 5.71 -13.62 4.28
C LEU A 50 5.33 -13.06 5.66
N THR A 51 4.13 -12.50 5.79
CA THR A 51 3.58 -12.02 7.05
C THR A 51 2.18 -12.57 7.30
N GLU A 52 1.82 -12.61 8.56
CA GLU A 52 0.52 -13.07 9.03
C GLU A 52 -0.42 -11.89 9.26
N VAL A 53 -1.70 -12.14 9.00
CA VAL A 53 -2.75 -11.16 9.23
C VAL A 53 -3.19 -11.24 10.69
N VAL A 54 -3.06 -10.13 11.40
CA VAL A 54 -3.43 -10.04 12.82
C VAL A 54 -4.91 -9.76 12.96
N LYS A 55 -5.45 -8.87 12.12
CA LYS A 55 -6.84 -8.45 12.20
C LYS A 55 -7.41 -8.13 10.84
N THR A 56 -8.62 -8.62 10.60
CA THR A 56 -9.43 -8.32 9.42
C THR A 56 -10.70 -7.59 9.83
N ARG A 57 -11.30 -6.88 8.87
CA ARG A 57 -12.62 -6.28 9.01
C ARG A 57 -13.43 -6.47 7.74
N THR A 58 -14.73 -6.64 7.89
CA THR A 58 -15.63 -6.73 6.75
C THR A 58 -16.06 -5.32 6.32
N LYS A 59 -15.76 -4.94 5.07
CA LYS A 59 -16.17 -3.68 4.46
C LYS A 59 -16.82 -3.97 3.11
N ASN A 60 -18.07 -3.51 2.92
CA ASN A 60 -18.84 -3.71 1.68
C ASN A 60 -18.88 -5.18 1.21
N HIS A 61 -19.24 -6.10 2.11
CA HIS A 61 -19.27 -7.56 1.87
C HIS A 61 -17.93 -8.20 1.51
N ARG A 62 -16.79 -7.51 1.74
CA ARG A 62 -15.44 -8.04 1.50
C ARG A 62 -14.61 -7.98 2.77
N GLU A 63 -13.76 -8.97 2.99
CA GLU A 63 -12.77 -8.95 4.07
C GLU A 63 -11.55 -8.13 3.66
N VAL A 64 -11.21 -7.16 4.51
CA VAL A 64 -10.08 -6.25 4.32
C VAL A 64 -9.15 -6.41 5.50
N ILE A 65 -7.85 -6.42 5.23
CA ILE A 65 -6.82 -6.46 6.27
C ILE A 65 -6.78 -5.12 6.99
N GLU A 66 -6.95 -5.13 8.31
CA GLU A 66 -6.81 -3.95 9.15
C GLU A 66 -5.39 -3.88 9.74
N ASN A 67 -4.86 -5.03 10.17
CA ASN A 67 -3.54 -5.13 10.78
C ASN A 67 -2.74 -6.33 10.24
N LEU A 68 -1.45 -6.08 9.96
CA LEU A 68 -0.47 -7.12 9.63
C LEU A 68 0.59 -7.24 10.73
N ALA A 69 1.14 -8.42 10.93
CA ALA A 69 2.28 -8.60 11.82
C ALA A 69 3.56 -8.06 11.15
N CYS A 70 4.31 -7.22 11.87
CA CYS A 70 5.59 -6.73 11.40
C CYS A 70 6.59 -7.88 11.28
N PRO A 71 7.26 -8.07 10.12
CA PRO A 71 8.21 -9.16 9.94
C PRO A 71 9.46 -9.03 10.80
N VAL A 72 9.75 -7.84 11.34
CA VAL A 72 10.95 -7.57 12.14
C VAL A 72 10.68 -7.72 13.64
N CYS A 73 9.59 -7.14 14.13
CA CYS A 73 9.31 -7.05 15.57
C CYS A 73 8.03 -7.75 16.02
N GLY A 74 7.27 -8.37 15.10
CA GLY A 74 6.00 -9.07 15.41
C GLY A 74 4.86 -8.15 15.84
N SER A 75 5.10 -6.84 15.97
CA SER A 75 4.06 -5.88 16.35
C SER A 75 3.02 -5.70 15.26
N PRO A 76 1.75 -5.42 15.60
CA PRO A 76 0.74 -5.09 14.62
C PRO A 76 1.10 -3.77 13.90
N MET A 77 1.03 -3.80 12.58
CA MET A 77 1.20 -2.68 11.67
C MET A 77 -0.16 -2.21 11.21
N ASP A 78 -0.33 -0.90 11.13
CA ASP A 78 -1.59 -0.29 10.71
C ASP A 78 -1.54 0.07 9.23
N TRP A 79 -2.68 -0.08 8.56
CA TRP A 79 -2.84 0.37 7.19
C TRP A 79 -2.88 1.91 7.12
N ASP A 80 -1.95 2.50 6.38
CA ASP A 80 -1.92 3.94 6.09
C ASP A 80 -2.45 4.21 4.67
N ALA A 81 -3.63 4.85 4.59
CA ALA A 81 -4.28 5.16 3.31
C ALA A 81 -3.52 6.18 2.46
N LYS A 82 -2.62 6.99 3.04
CA LYS A 82 -1.80 7.94 2.29
C LYS A 82 -0.66 7.24 1.56
N TRP A 83 -0.10 6.20 2.18
CA TRP A 83 0.96 5.39 1.61
C TRP A 83 0.43 4.19 0.81
N GLU A 84 -0.84 3.82 0.99
CA GLU A 84 -1.40 2.58 0.45
C GLU A 84 -0.56 1.36 0.87
N ALA A 85 -0.10 1.37 2.13
CA ALA A 85 0.85 0.42 2.68
C ALA A 85 0.66 0.24 4.20
N PHE A 86 1.20 -0.86 4.75
CA PHE A 86 1.27 -1.10 6.18
C PHE A 86 2.50 -0.44 6.77
N VAL A 87 2.29 0.36 7.81
CA VAL A 87 3.38 1.11 8.44
C VAL A 87 3.64 0.56 9.82
N CYS A 88 4.90 0.29 10.11
CA CYS A 88 5.35 0.02 11.48
C CYS A 88 6.17 1.21 12.00
N THR A 89 5.78 1.70 13.17
CA THR A 89 6.48 2.75 13.92
C THR A 89 7.18 2.22 15.18
N LYS A 90 6.99 0.94 15.52
CA LYS A 90 7.47 0.37 16.78
C LYS A 90 8.92 -0.12 16.73
N HIS A 91 9.44 -0.49 15.57
CA HIS A 91 10.88 -0.69 15.40
C HIS A 91 11.51 0.66 15.03
N GLY A 92 12.72 0.95 15.55
CA GLY A 92 13.28 2.30 15.64
C GLY A 92 13.32 3.17 14.37
N LYS A 93 13.06 2.62 13.17
CA LYS A 93 12.87 3.38 11.93
C LYS A 93 11.48 3.07 11.35
N LYS A 94 10.79 4.09 10.86
CA LYS A 94 9.52 3.91 10.14
C LYS A 94 9.74 2.99 8.93
N ALA A 95 9.16 1.78 8.96
CA ALA A 95 9.12 0.92 7.78
C ALA A 95 7.74 0.98 7.14
N ILE A 96 7.75 0.88 5.82
CA ILE A 96 6.57 0.95 4.97
C ILE A 96 6.57 -0.33 4.16
N TYR A 97 5.50 -1.12 4.31
CA TYR A 97 5.37 -2.43 3.71
C TYR A 97 4.18 -2.44 2.76
N GLU A 98 4.45 -2.67 1.48
CA GLU A 98 3.43 -2.82 0.46
C GLU A 98 3.02 -4.28 0.33
N VAL A 99 1.71 -4.52 0.20
CA VAL A 99 1.20 -5.86 -0.08
C VAL A 99 1.48 -6.20 -1.54
N VAL A 100 2.17 -7.30 -1.77
CA VAL A 100 2.55 -7.77 -3.11
C VAL A 100 1.95 -9.13 -3.39
N GLN A 101 1.66 -9.41 -4.66
CA GLN A 101 1.23 -10.74 -5.08
C GLN A 101 2.41 -11.72 -5.02
N LYS A 102 2.08 -12.99 -4.74
CA LYS A 102 3.04 -14.10 -4.65
C LYS A 102 3.84 -14.33 -5.95
N LYS A 103 3.35 -13.86 -7.10
CA LYS A 103 3.81 -14.21 -8.44
C LYS A 103 5.29 -13.94 -8.70
#